data_AF-A0A1Y2HUL3-F1
#
_entry.id   AF-A0A1Y2HUL3-F1
#
_cell.length_a   1.000
_cell.length_b   1.000
_cell.length_c   1.000
_cell.angle_alpha   90.00
_cell.angle_beta   90.00
_cell.angle_gamma   90.00
#
_symmetry.space_group_name_H-M   'P 1'
#
loop_
_entity.id
_entity.type
_entity.pdbx_description
1 polymer ?
#
loop_
_entity_poly.entity_id
_entity_poly.type
_entity_poly.pdbx_seq_one_letter_code
_entity_poly.pdbx_strand_id
1 'polypeptide(L)'
;MTVARNAPRVKRTCCGGFLIREGVLCLLAIQLVLSLICLILSALVLYAFTSATESKRPDGLTDIIFSNDAVLTGSVASKQQGVILFAVLTGQFAFSALWVLVGYVSARRRIPKVFLAFMAVQLVVSIGGFAYGVVAQGWTWSQAVITALHLYWSYVYYRYGTSTMPKEIEEEQEIKRQAGEGGETEAMV
;
A
#
# COMPACT_ATOMS: atom_id res chain seq x y z
N MET A 1 18.62 18.66 57.01
CA MET A 1 17.74 19.25 55.98
C MET A 1 18.01 18.53 54.68
N THR A 2 17.16 17.55 54.35
CA THR A 2 17.28 16.69 53.17
C THR A 2 16.73 17.42 51.95
N VAL A 3 17.60 17.70 50.99
CA VAL A 3 17.24 18.27 49.69
C VAL A 3 16.40 17.24 48.94
N ALA A 4 15.09 17.48 48.86
CA ALA A 4 14.20 16.71 48.01
C ALA A 4 14.63 16.91 46.55
N ARG A 5 15.24 15.88 45.96
CA ARG A 5 15.48 15.80 44.53
C ARG A 5 14.12 15.77 43.82
N ASN A 6 13.69 16.92 43.32
CA ASN A 6 12.62 16.99 42.34
C ASN A 6 13.14 16.34 41.05
N ALA A 7 12.94 15.04 40.91
CA ALA A 7 13.02 14.38 39.62
C ALA A 7 12.05 15.12 38.68
N PRO A 8 12.49 15.66 37.52
CA PRO A 8 11.57 16.19 36.55
C PRO A 8 10.64 15.05 36.13
N ARG A 9 9.36 15.13 36.50
CA ARG A 9 8.32 14.28 35.95
C ARG A 9 8.22 14.62 34.47
N VAL A 10 8.98 13.90 33.64
CA VAL A 10 8.83 13.89 32.19
C VAL A 10 7.36 13.58 31.92
N LYS A 11 6.61 14.60 31.46
CA LYS A 11 5.22 14.43 31.04
C LYS A 11 5.24 13.38 29.94
N ARG A 12 4.60 12.23 30.18
CA ARG A 12 4.34 11.19 29.18
C ARG A 12 3.50 11.79 28.04
N THR A 13 4.14 12.35 27.03
CA THR A 13 3.55 12.55 25.69
C THR A 13 3.56 11.26 24.86
N CYS A 14 4.04 10.15 25.43
CA CYS A 14 4.20 8.85 24.78
C CYS A 14 2.88 8.24 24.24
N CYS A 15 1.72 8.59 24.81
CA CYS A 15 0.44 8.02 24.36
C CYS A 15 0.00 8.56 22.98
N GLY A 16 0.35 9.81 22.64
CA GLY A 16 -0.07 10.42 21.38
C GLY A 16 0.63 9.83 20.16
N GLY A 17 1.95 9.60 20.25
CA GLY A 17 2.73 8.97 19.17
C GLY A 17 2.31 7.52 18.93
N PHE A 18 2.12 6.75 20.01
CA PHE A 18 1.66 5.36 19.95
C PHE A 18 0.30 5.22 19.25
N LEU A 19 -0.67 6.08 19.57
CA LEU A 19 -1.99 6.09 18.92
C LEU A 19 -1.90 6.41 17.42
N ILE A 20 -1.04 7.34 17.02
CA ILE A 20 -0.86 7.71 15.60
C ILE A 20 -0.20 6.56 14.84
N ARG A 21 0.81 5.90 15.44
CA ARG A 21 1.48 4.75 14.82
C ARG A 21 0.53 3.58 14.63
N GLU A 22 -0.23 3.20 15.64
CA GLU A 22 -1.24 2.15 15.54
C GLU A 22 -2.31 2.50 14.49
N GLY A 23 -2.71 3.78 14.42
CA GLY A 23 -3.59 4.28 13.36
C GLY A 23 -3.02 4.10 11.95
N VAL A 24 -1.75 4.45 11.74
CA VAL A 24 -1.05 4.28 10.45
C VAL A 24 -0.89 2.80 10.09
N LEU A 25 -0.51 1.96 11.05
CA LEU A 25 -0.40 0.51 10.84
C LEU A 25 -1.76 -0.11 10.51
N CYS A 26 -2.83 0.31 11.19
CA CYS A 26 -4.19 -0.12 10.92
C CYS A 26 -4.64 0.30 9.51
N LEU A 27 -4.38 1.55 9.10
CA LEU A 27 -4.69 2.03 7.75
C LEU A 27 -3.92 1.26 6.67
N LEU A 28 -2.62 1.01 6.86
CA LEU A 28 -1.81 0.21 5.93
C LEU A 28 -2.30 -1.25 5.88
N ALA A 29 -2.73 -1.82 7.00
CA ALA A 29 -3.31 -3.16 7.03
C ALA A 29 -4.65 -3.23 6.28
N ILE A 30 -5.53 -2.24 6.47
CA ILE A 30 -6.79 -2.12 5.71
C ILE A 30 -6.48 -2.00 4.22
N GLN A 31 -5.55 -1.14 3.83
CA GLN A 31 -5.14 -0.97 2.45
C GLN A 31 -4.57 -2.27 1.85
N LEU A 32 -3.77 -3.01 2.62
CA LEU A 32 -3.24 -4.31 2.21
C LEU A 32 -4.35 -5.33 1.97
N VAL A 33 -5.31 -5.43 2.90
CA VAL A 33 -6.46 -6.34 2.78
C VAL A 33 -7.29 -5.99 1.54
N LEU A 34 -7.55 -4.71 1.29
CA LEU A 34 -8.26 -4.26 0.09
C LEU A 34 -7.50 -4.64 -1.20
N SER A 35 -6.18 -4.42 -1.24
CA SER A 35 -5.36 -4.80 -2.39
C SER A 35 -5.34 -6.32 -2.61
N LEU A 36 -5.31 -7.12 -1.54
CA LEU A 36 -5.37 -8.58 -1.63
C LEU A 36 -6.75 -9.07 -2.12
N ILE A 37 -7.84 -8.48 -1.65
CA ILE A 37 -9.19 -8.80 -2.14
C ILE A 37 -9.27 -8.48 -3.63
N CYS A 38 -8.80 -7.31 -4.07
CA CYS A 38 -8.80 -6.94 -5.48
C CYS A 38 -7.94 -7.86 -6.33
N LEU A 39 -6.77 -8.27 -5.82
CA LEU A 39 -5.88 -9.23 -6.48
C LEU A 39 -6.55 -10.60 -6.65
N ILE A 40 -7.19 -11.13 -5.61
CA ILE A 40 -7.88 -12.42 -5.67
C ILE A 40 -9.02 -12.34 -6.69
N LEU A 41 -9.84 -11.28 -6.64
CA LEU A 41 -10.93 -11.08 -7.59
C LEU A 41 -10.41 -10.97 -9.03
N SER A 42 -9.36 -10.19 -9.27
CA SER A 42 -8.79 -10.04 -10.63
C SER A 42 -8.19 -11.35 -11.14
N ALA A 43 -7.53 -12.13 -10.26
CA ALA A 43 -6.97 -13.43 -10.60
C ALA A 43 -8.05 -14.48 -10.90
N LEU A 44 -9.15 -14.50 -10.14
CA LEU A 44 -10.29 -15.38 -10.39
C LEU A 44 -10.96 -15.06 -11.73
N VAL A 45 -11.13 -13.78 -12.05
CA VAL A 45 -11.68 -13.35 -13.34
C VAL A 45 -10.72 -13.70 -14.48
N LEU A 46 -9.42 -13.46 -14.31
CA LEU A 46 -8.41 -13.87 -15.29
C LEU A 46 -8.46 -15.37 -15.54
N TYR A 47 -8.53 -16.19 -14.49
CA TYR A 47 -8.66 -17.65 -14.58
C TYR A 47 -9.94 -18.07 -15.31
N ALA A 48 -11.07 -17.41 -15.05
CA ALA A 48 -12.33 -17.67 -15.75
C ALA A 48 -12.22 -17.34 -17.25
N PHE A 49 -11.54 -16.25 -17.61
CA PHE A 49 -11.28 -15.92 -19.01
C PHE A 49 -10.33 -16.91 -19.68
N THR A 50 -9.23 -17.31 -19.03
CA THR A 50 -8.27 -18.25 -19.62
C THR A 50 -8.86 -19.65 -19.79
N SER A 51 -9.58 -20.16 -18.79
CA SER A 51 -10.26 -21.47 -18.87
C SER A 51 -11.35 -21.51 -19.95
N ALA A 52 -12.11 -20.42 -20.12
CA ALA A 52 -13.08 -20.29 -21.21
C ALA A 52 -12.42 -20.22 -22.60
N THR A 53 -11.15 -19.85 -22.68
CA THR A 53 -10.38 -19.76 -23.93
C THR A 53 -9.71 -21.08 -24.29
N GLU A 54 -9.24 -21.86 -23.30
CA GLU A 54 -8.64 -23.19 -23.51
C GLU A 54 -9.65 -24.26 -23.93
N SER A 55 -10.93 -24.14 -23.56
CA SER A 55 -12.00 -25.05 -24.02
C SER A 55 -12.25 -25.05 -25.55
N LYS A 56 -11.59 -24.16 -26.30
CA LYS A 56 -11.64 -24.05 -27.75
C LYS A 56 -10.28 -24.22 -28.43
N ARG A 57 -9.43 -25.14 -27.95
CA ARG A 57 -8.42 -25.73 -28.85
C ARG A 57 -9.13 -26.77 -29.73
N PRO A 58 -9.30 -26.53 -31.04
CA PRO A 58 -9.70 -27.61 -31.93
C PRO A 58 -8.45 -28.47 -32.14
N ASP A 59 -8.32 -29.52 -31.33
CA ASP A 59 -7.44 -30.63 -31.65
C ASP A 59 -8.04 -31.33 -32.88
N GLY A 60 -7.67 -30.86 -34.07
CA GLY A 60 -8.01 -31.45 -35.36
C GLY A 60 -9.13 -30.73 -36.11
N LEU A 61 -8.77 -29.86 -37.05
CA LEU A 61 -9.11 -30.01 -38.47
C LEU A 61 -8.52 -28.84 -39.26
N THR A 62 -7.64 -29.17 -40.21
CA THR A 62 -7.66 -28.56 -41.54
C THR A 62 -9.09 -28.42 -42.02
N ASP A 63 -9.63 -27.21 -42.07
CA ASP A 63 -10.18 -26.66 -43.31
C ASP A 63 -10.72 -25.24 -43.11
N ILE A 64 -10.23 -24.36 -43.97
CA ILE A 64 -10.66 -22.98 -44.15
C ILE A 64 -11.98 -23.04 -44.91
N ILE A 65 -13.11 -22.68 -44.29
CA ILE A 65 -14.25 -22.13 -45.04
C ILE A 65 -14.77 -20.87 -44.32
N PHE A 66 -14.36 -19.75 -44.89
CA PHE A 66 -14.95 -18.42 -44.82
C PHE A 66 -16.49 -18.46 -44.89
N SER A 67 -17.18 -18.26 -43.78
CA SER A 67 -18.53 -17.66 -43.78
C SER A 67 -19.01 -17.37 -42.35
N ASN A 68 -18.43 -16.36 -41.69
CA ASN A 68 -19.02 -15.53 -40.60
C ASN A 68 -17.95 -14.76 -39.78
N ASP A 69 -16.89 -14.29 -40.44
CA ASP A 69 -15.68 -13.80 -39.77
C ASP A 69 -15.79 -12.41 -39.13
N ALA A 70 -16.95 -11.74 -39.14
CA ALA A 70 -17.12 -10.48 -38.41
C ALA A 70 -17.62 -10.67 -36.97
N VAL A 71 -18.36 -11.74 -36.69
CA VAL A 71 -18.96 -11.99 -35.36
C VAL A 71 -18.01 -12.80 -34.47
N LEU A 72 -17.22 -13.71 -35.04
CA LEU A 72 -16.21 -14.46 -34.30
C LEU A 72 -14.93 -13.66 -34.01
N THR A 73 -14.48 -12.79 -34.93
CA THR A 73 -13.31 -11.92 -34.68
C THR A 73 -13.58 -10.87 -33.60
N GLY A 74 -14.79 -10.30 -33.56
CA GLY A 74 -15.22 -9.43 -32.46
C GLY A 74 -15.26 -10.13 -31.10
N SER A 75 -15.66 -11.41 -31.05
CA SER A 75 -15.69 -12.20 -29.81
C SER A 75 -14.31 -12.68 -29.34
N VAL A 76 -13.38 -12.99 -30.25
CA VAL A 76 -12.02 -13.43 -29.87
C VAL A 76 -11.14 -12.24 -29.50
N ALA A 77 -11.23 -11.13 -30.25
CA ALA A 77 -10.51 -9.89 -29.93
C ALA A 77 -10.95 -9.30 -28.58
N SER A 78 -12.26 -9.29 -28.27
CA SER A 78 -12.78 -8.84 -26.96
C SER A 78 -12.36 -9.75 -25.80
N LYS A 79 -12.31 -11.07 -26.00
CA LYS A 79 -11.81 -12.02 -24.99
C LYS A 79 -10.31 -11.84 -24.74
N GLN A 80 -9.52 -11.69 -25.79
CA GLN A 80 -8.07 -11.50 -25.69
C GLN A 80 -7.73 -10.14 -25.06
N GLN A 81 -8.49 -9.08 -25.38
CA GLN A 81 -8.43 -7.80 -24.69
C GLN A 81 -8.79 -7.92 -23.21
N GLY A 82 -9.82 -8.72 -22.87
CA GLY A 82 -10.19 -9.02 -21.49
C GLY A 82 -9.07 -9.71 -20.70
N VAL A 83 -8.44 -10.73 -21.28
CA VAL A 83 -7.28 -11.43 -20.66
C VAL A 83 -6.14 -10.46 -20.41
N ILE A 84 -5.77 -9.63 -21.40
CA ILE A 84 -4.69 -8.65 -21.27
C ILE A 84 -5.04 -7.62 -20.17
N LEU A 85 -6.27 -7.09 -20.18
CA LEU A 85 -6.74 -6.13 -19.18
C LEU A 85 -6.66 -6.70 -17.77
N PHE A 86 -7.21 -7.91 -17.54
CA PHE A 86 -7.19 -8.54 -16.22
C PHE A 86 -5.81 -9.03 -15.80
N ALA A 87 -4.92 -9.39 -16.74
CA ALA A 87 -3.53 -9.68 -16.45
C ALA A 87 -2.79 -8.42 -15.94
N VAL A 88 -2.97 -7.28 -16.62
CA VAL A 88 -2.40 -5.99 -16.19
C VAL A 88 -2.95 -5.57 -14.83
N LEU A 89 -4.27 -5.68 -14.61
CA LEU A 89 -4.90 -5.37 -13.32
C LEU A 89 -4.39 -6.29 -12.20
N THR A 90 -4.24 -7.58 -12.46
CA THR A 90 -3.69 -8.54 -11.49
C THR A 90 -2.25 -8.19 -11.15
N GLY A 91 -1.41 -7.85 -12.14
CA GLY A 91 -0.05 -7.38 -11.91
C GLY A 91 -0.02 -6.08 -11.09
N GLN A 92 -0.90 -5.13 -11.39
CA GLN A 92 -1.03 -3.87 -10.65
C GLN A 92 -1.43 -4.09 -9.18
N PHE A 93 -2.43 -4.94 -8.91
CA PHE A 93 -2.84 -5.24 -7.54
C PHE A 93 -1.78 -6.04 -6.78
N ALA A 94 -1.04 -6.94 -7.44
CA ALA A 94 0.08 -7.66 -6.84
C ALA A 94 1.21 -6.70 -6.44
N PHE A 95 1.59 -5.80 -7.36
CA PHE A 95 2.57 -4.76 -7.07
C PHE A 95 2.09 -3.84 -5.94
N SER A 96 0.82 -3.44 -5.95
CA SER A 96 0.22 -2.61 -4.90
C SER A 96 0.28 -3.30 -3.53
N ALA A 97 -0.10 -4.58 -3.44
CA ALA A 97 -0.04 -5.33 -2.19
C ALA A 97 1.40 -5.45 -1.66
N LEU A 98 2.36 -5.73 -2.54
CA LEU A 98 3.78 -5.79 -2.18
C LEU A 98 4.29 -4.41 -1.70
N TRP A 99 3.90 -3.34 -2.39
CA TRP A 99 4.30 -1.98 -2.05
C TRP A 99 3.73 -1.51 -0.70
N VAL A 100 2.45 -1.81 -0.44
CA VAL A 100 1.82 -1.54 0.86
C VAL A 100 2.49 -2.35 1.97
N LEU A 101 2.90 -3.59 1.71
CA LEU A 101 3.67 -4.39 2.66
C LEU A 101 5.02 -3.74 3.01
N VAL A 102 5.71 -3.15 2.03
CA VAL A 102 6.93 -2.36 2.28
C VAL A 102 6.63 -1.15 3.17
N GLY A 103 5.53 -0.43 2.92
CA GLY A 103 5.04 0.64 3.79
C GLY A 103 4.77 0.17 5.22
N TYR A 104 4.08 -0.97 5.37
CA TYR A 104 3.76 -1.56 6.66
C TYR A 104 5.01 -1.98 7.44
N VAL A 105 5.95 -2.68 6.79
CA VAL A 105 7.19 -3.13 7.42
C VAL A 105 8.06 -1.94 7.80
N SER A 106 8.17 -0.91 6.96
CA SER A 106 8.98 0.27 7.25
C SER A 106 8.41 1.11 8.39
N ALA A 107 7.08 1.27 8.47
CA ALA A 107 6.40 1.88 9.63
C ALA A 107 6.60 1.05 10.90
N ARG A 108 6.43 -0.28 10.80
CA ARG A 108 6.59 -1.19 11.95
C ARG A 108 8.03 -1.21 12.47
N ARG A 109 9.03 -1.20 11.58
CA ARG A 109 10.47 -1.24 11.92
C ARG A 109 11.10 0.14 12.15
N ARG A 110 10.32 1.22 12.11
CA ARG A 110 10.81 2.60 12.31
C ARG A 110 11.96 2.98 11.37
N ILE A 111 11.83 2.66 10.08
CA ILE A 111 12.83 3.02 9.05
C ILE A 111 12.35 4.24 8.25
N PRO A 112 12.70 5.48 8.66
CA PRO A 112 12.09 6.70 8.10
C PRO A 112 12.42 6.90 6.62
N LYS A 113 13.63 6.56 6.18
CA LYS A 113 14.05 6.69 4.77
C LYS A 113 13.18 5.84 3.84
N VAL A 114 12.92 4.59 4.22
CA VAL A 114 12.11 3.66 3.43
C VAL A 114 10.64 4.08 3.47
N PHE A 115 10.16 4.52 4.63
CA PHE A 115 8.77 4.98 4.77
C PHE A 115 8.49 6.25 3.96
N LEU A 116 9.42 7.21 3.93
CA LEU A 116 9.34 8.41 3.10
C LEU A 116 9.41 8.07 1.59
N ALA A 117 10.24 7.11 1.20
CA ALA A 117 10.30 6.64 -0.19
C ALA A 117 8.99 5.95 -0.62
N PHE A 118 8.45 5.07 0.22
CA PHE A 118 7.12 4.47 0.05
C PHE A 118 6.07 5.56 -0.18
N MET A 119 6.11 6.60 0.65
CA MET A 119 5.20 7.72 0.58
C MET A 119 5.31 8.55 -0.69
N ALA A 120 6.52 8.86 -1.12
CA ALA A 120 6.76 9.62 -2.34
C ALA A 120 6.21 8.87 -3.57
N VAL A 121 6.49 7.57 -3.67
CA VAL A 121 5.98 6.74 -4.77
C VAL A 121 4.45 6.64 -4.72
N GLN A 122 3.87 6.43 -3.53
CA GLN A 122 2.41 6.35 -3.37
C GLN A 122 1.72 7.65 -3.79
N LEU A 123 2.32 8.79 -3.48
CA LEU A 123 1.81 10.11 -3.86
C LEU A 123 1.89 10.30 -5.39
N VAL A 124 3.03 9.97 -6.01
CA VAL A 124 3.21 10.06 -7.47
C VAL A 124 2.20 9.19 -8.20
N VAL A 125 1.98 7.95 -7.75
CA VAL A 125 0.98 7.04 -8.33
C VAL A 125 -0.43 7.61 -8.17
N SER A 126 -0.75 8.19 -7.02
CA SER A 126 -2.07 8.78 -6.77
C SER A 126 -2.33 10.02 -7.64
N ILE A 127 -1.32 10.88 -7.82
CA ILE A 127 -1.39 12.05 -8.72
C ILE A 127 -1.50 11.60 -10.19
N GLY A 128 -0.73 10.58 -10.59
CA GLY A 128 -0.81 10.01 -11.93
C GLY A 128 -2.19 9.44 -12.23
N GLY A 129 -2.78 8.72 -11.28
CA GLY A 129 -4.15 8.22 -11.38
C GLY A 129 -5.19 9.33 -11.50
N PHE A 130 -5.04 10.40 -10.70
CA PHE A 130 -5.89 11.59 -10.81
C PHE A 130 -5.79 12.24 -12.19
N ALA A 131 -4.57 12.52 -12.66
CA ALA A 131 -4.35 13.16 -13.96
C ALA A 131 -4.90 12.31 -15.12
N TYR A 132 -4.71 10.99 -15.06
CA TYR A 132 -5.27 10.05 -16.03
C TYR A 132 -6.81 10.11 -16.04
N GLY A 133 -7.44 10.08 -14.86
CA GLY A 133 -8.91 10.17 -14.74
C GLY A 133 -9.49 11.47 -15.31
N VAL A 134 -8.80 12.60 -15.10
CA VAL A 134 -9.21 13.90 -15.63
C VAL A 134 -9.04 13.96 -17.16
N VAL A 135 -7.92 13.49 -17.70
CA VAL A 135 -7.61 13.55 -19.13
C VAL A 135 -8.47 12.57 -19.94
N ALA A 136 -8.78 11.39 -19.39
CA ALA A 136 -9.54 10.34 -20.08
C ALA A 136 -11.07 10.61 -20.15
N GLN A 137 -11.56 11.79 -19.75
CA GLN A 137 -12.97 12.23 -19.79
C GLN A 137 -13.99 11.31 -19.07
N GLY A 138 -13.51 10.39 -18.23
CA GLY A 138 -14.33 9.40 -17.51
C GLY A 138 -14.43 9.65 -16.01
N TRP A 139 -14.35 10.91 -15.57
CA TRP A 139 -14.31 11.25 -14.15
C TRP A 139 -15.65 10.98 -13.46
N THR A 140 -15.78 9.83 -12.81
CA THR A 140 -16.96 9.50 -12.02
C THR A 140 -16.82 10.05 -10.60
N TRP A 141 -17.96 10.31 -9.94
CA TRP A 141 -17.98 10.69 -8.53
C TRP A 141 -17.25 9.67 -7.64
N SER A 142 -17.30 8.39 -8.00
CA SER A 142 -16.61 7.31 -7.29
C SER A 142 -15.09 7.43 -7.39
N GLN A 143 -14.54 7.82 -8.56
CA GLN A 143 -13.11 8.11 -8.71
C GLN A 143 -12.70 9.31 -7.87
N ALA A 144 -13.55 10.34 -7.75
CA ALA A 144 -13.28 11.52 -6.92
C ALA A 144 -13.16 11.15 -5.43
N VAL A 145 -14.10 10.34 -4.92
CA VAL A 145 -14.09 9.86 -3.53
C VAL A 145 -12.86 9.00 -3.24
N ILE A 146 -12.54 8.05 -4.14
CA ILE A 146 -11.36 7.19 -4.00
C ILE A 146 -10.07 8.03 -4.01
N THR A 147 -9.99 9.01 -4.90
CA THR A 147 -8.81 9.89 -4.98
C THR A 147 -8.66 10.75 -3.72
N ALA A 148 -9.76 11.33 -3.24
CA ALA A 148 -9.75 12.10 -2.00
C ALA A 148 -9.31 11.24 -0.80
N LEU A 149 -9.76 9.98 -0.73
CA LEU A 149 -9.34 9.03 0.29
C LEU A 149 -7.83 8.72 0.21
N HIS A 150 -7.31 8.50 -1.01
CA HIS A 150 -5.89 8.29 -1.25
C HIS A 150 -5.02 9.49 -0.85
N LEU A 151 -5.48 10.71 -1.15
CA LEU A 151 -4.81 11.94 -0.73
C LEU A 151 -4.85 12.11 0.79
N TYR A 152 -5.97 11.79 1.43
CA TYR A 152 -6.11 11.82 2.88
C TYR A 152 -5.15 10.82 3.55
N TRP A 153 -5.10 9.57 3.08
CA TRP A 153 -4.13 8.58 3.57
C TRP A 153 -2.69 9.07 3.37
N SER A 154 -2.40 9.63 2.20
CA SER A 154 -1.07 10.18 1.91
C SER A 154 -0.69 11.32 2.86
N TYR A 155 -1.65 12.19 3.21
CA TYR A 155 -1.44 13.25 4.20
C TYR A 155 -1.15 12.68 5.60
N VAL A 156 -1.94 11.68 6.05
CA VAL A 156 -1.75 11.03 7.36
C VAL A 156 -0.37 10.37 7.43
N TYR A 157 0.00 9.62 6.41
CA TYR A 157 1.29 8.97 6.33
C TYR A 157 2.44 9.98 6.25
N TYR A 158 2.29 11.09 5.50
CA TYR A 158 3.28 12.16 5.46
C TYR A 158 3.52 12.75 6.85
N ARG A 159 2.45 13.14 7.56
CA ARG A 159 2.52 13.64 8.95
C ARG A 159 3.23 12.66 9.88
N TYR A 160 2.93 11.37 9.76
CA TYR A 160 3.59 10.34 10.55
C TYR A 160 5.09 10.27 10.23
N GLY A 161 5.46 10.17 8.95
CA GLY A 161 6.84 10.03 8.51
C GLY A 161 7.74 11.23 8.80
N THR A 162 7.21 12.45 8.74
CA THR A 162 8.00 13.68 8.93
C THR A 162 8.02 14.19 10.36
N SER A 163 7.00 13.91 11.16
CA SER A 163 6.86 14.54 12.49
C SER A 163 6.81 13.55 13.64
N THR A 164 6.10 12.44 13.50
CA THR A 164 5.91 11.48 14.60
C THR A 164 7.06 10.47 14.66
N MET A 165 7.41 9.88 13.53
CA MET A 165 8.41 8.83 13.42
C MET A 165 9.82 9.28 13.86
N PRO A 166 10.31 10.50 13.53
CA PRO A 166 11.61 10.97 14.04
C PRO A 166 11.61 11.17 15.57
N LYS A 167 10.53 11.73 16.13
CA LYS A 167 10.40 11.93 17.58
C LYS A 167 10.40 10.62 18.35
N GLU A 168 9.70 9.60 17.84
CA GLU A 168 9.72 8.27 18.45
C GLU A 168 11.12 7.63 18.43
N ILE A 169 11.92 7.90 17.39
CA ILE A 169 13.29 7.40 17.28
C ILE A 169 14.21 8.13 18.27
N GLU A 170 14.07 9.45 18.39
CA GLU A 170 14.83 10.28 19.34
C GLU A 170 14.52 9.86 20.79
N GLU A 171 13.25 9.71 21.15
CA GLU A 171 12.83 9.21 22.47
C GLU A 171 13.41 7.80 22.77
N GLU A 172 13.40 6.90 21.78
CA GLU A 172 13.99 5.56 21.96
C GLU A 172 15.51 5.60 22.16
N GLN A 173 16.20 6.52 21.48
CA GLN A 173 17.64 6.74 21.64
C GLN A 173 17.98 7.35 23.00
N GLU A 174 17.18 8.33 23.47
CA GLU A 174 17.33 8.91 24.81
C GLU A 174 17.14 7.88 25.92
N ILE A 175 16.12 7.02 25.81
CA ILE A 175 15.88 5.94 26.77
C ILE A 175 17.06 4.96 26.79
N LYS A 176 17.59 4.58 25.61
CA LYS A 176 18.77 3.70 25.52
C LYS A 176 20.03 4.34 26.10
N ARG A 177 20.21 5.65 25.91
CA ARG A 177 21.32 6.40 26.49
C ARG A 177 21.23 6.44 28.02
N GLN A 178 20.05 6.74 28.57
CA GLN A 178 19.81 6.73 30.01
C GLN A 178 19.96 5.33 30.63
N ALA A 179 19.53 4.29 29.92
CA ALA A 179 19.72 2.90 30.35
C ALA A 179 21.19 2.44 30.28
N GLY A 180 21.95 2.94 29.31
CA GLY A 180 23.40 2.70 29.20
C GLY A 180 24.20 3.42 30.29
N GLU A 181 23.85 4.68 30.59
CA GLU A 181 24.48 5.47 31.66
C GLU A 181 24.14 4.92 33.07
N GLY A 182 22.98 4.27 33.25
CA GLY A 182 22.60 3.63 34.52
C GLY A 182 23.38 2.34 34.84
N GLY A 183 23.84 1.61 33.82
CA GLY A 183 24.59 0.36 33.97
C GLY A 183 26.04 0.54 34.43
N GLU A 184 26.67 1.68 34.11
CA GLU A 184 28.03 1.98 34.57
C GLU A 184 28.07 2.37 36.05
N THR A 185 26.98 2.93 36.60
CA THR A 185 26.89 3.26 38.03
C THR A 185 26.60 2.08 38.95
N GLU A 186 25.99 0.99 38.45
CA GLU A 186 25.80 -0.24 39.25
C GLU A 186 27.02 -1.18 39.25
N ALA A 187 27.93 -1.06 38.27
CA ALA A 187 29.17 -1.84 38.24
C ALA A 187 30.30 -1.24 39.12
N MET A 188 30.05 -0.12 39.78
CA MET A 188 31.02 0.62 40.63
C MET A 188 30.65 0.64 42.12
N VAL A 189 29.72 -0.21 42.58
CA VAL A 189 29.40 -0.42 44.01
C VAL A 189 29.73 -1.84 44.44
#